data_AF-X0T902-F1
#
_entry.id   AF-X0T902-F1
#
_cell.length_a   1.000
_cell.length_b   1.000
_cell.length_c   1.000
_cell.angle_alpha   90.00
_cell.angle_beta   90.00
_cell.angle_gamma   90.00
#
_symmetry.space_group_name_H-M   'P 1'
#
loop_
_entity.id
_entity.type
_entity.pdbx_description
1 polymer ?
#
loop_
_entity_poly.entity_id
_entity_poly.type
_entity_poly.pdbx_seq_one_letter_code
_entity_poly.pdbx_strand_id
1 'polypeptide(L)'
;RGRMVSVNQFAIVSGFLVVYFVNYFIALQGDQMWNQESGWRWMFGSEALPALLLLVLLFFVPESPRWLTKQNRSNEALEILTRVDGAEYAKTELLGIKDALAHESGSLKQLFQPGMKIVLVIGIVLAVLQQVTGINVFLYFGTEIFKKMGSDTNAALLQTVIVGVVNLSFTIIAIWMVDRLGRKPLMIIGSAGMGLS
;
A
#
# COMPACT_ATOMS: atom_id res chain seq x y z
N ARG A 1 -1.89 5.34 14.67
CA ARG A 1 -0.80 4.79 13.83
C ARG A 1 -1.17 3.48 13.11
N GLY A 2 -1.64 2.42 13.79
CA GLY A 2 -2.02 1.14 13.15
C GLY A 2 -3.11 1.28 12.06
N ARG A 3 -4.21 1.96 12.38
CA ARG A 3 -5.35 2.16 11.45
C ARG A 3 -4.96 2.85 10.14
N MET A 4 -4.07 3.85 10.18
CA MET A 4 -3.58 4.55 8.99
C MET A 4 -2.75 3.65 8.07
N VAL A 5 -1.94 2.75 8.65
CA VAL A 5 -1.17 1.76 7.87
C VAL A 5 -2.11 0.75 7.21
N SER A 6 -3.16 0.31 7.92
CA SER A 6 -4.19 -0.58 7.37
C SER A 6 -4.96 0.06 6.21
N VAL A 7 -5.28 1.35 6.29
CA VAL A 7 -5.93 2.11 5.19
C VAL A 7 -5.04 2.14 3.95
N ASN A 8 -3.73 2.33 4.11
CA ASN A 8 -2.81 2.29 2.98
C ASN A 8 -2.79 0.91 2.30
N GLN A 9 -2.70 -0.17 3.09
CA GLN A 9 -2.72 -1.53 2.54
C GLN A 9 -4.05 -1.83 1.83
N PHE A 10 -5.16 -1.41 2.42
CA PHE A 10 -6.48 -1.55 1.82
C PHE A 10 -6.58 -0.80 0.48
N ALA A 11 -6.06 0.43 0.43
CA ALA A 11 -6.04 1.24 -0.80
C ALA A 11 -5.20 0.57 -1.90
N ILE A 12 -4.03 0.03 -1.56
CA ILE A 12 -3.17 -0.70 -2.51
C ILE A 12 -3.90 -1.91 -3.10
N VAL A 13 -4.48 -2.77 -2.24
CA VAL A 13 -5.14 -4.01 -2.70
C VAL A 13 -6.44 -3.70 -3.47
N SER A 14 -7.18 -2.67 -3.06
CA SER A 14 -8.35 -2.18 -3.81
C SER A 14 -7.94 -1.64 -5.18
N GLY A 15 -6.82 -0.92 -5.26
CA GLY A 15 -6.26 -0.42 -6.52
C GLY A 15 -5.93 -1.56 -7.49
N PHE A 16 -5.27 -2.62 -7.02
CA PHE A 16 -5.01 -3.81 -7.85
C PHE A 16 -6.30 -4.42 -8.40
N LEU A 17 -7.34 -4.56 -7.56
CA LEU A 17 -8.61 -5.11 -8.00
C LEU A 17 -9.28 -4.25 -9.07
N VAL A 18 -9.30 -2.93 -8.90
CA VAL A 18 -9.85 -2.00 -9.89
C VAL A 18 -9.09 -2.12 -11.22
N VAL A 19 -7.76 -2.15 -11.18
CA VAL A 19 -6.93 -2.31 -12.40
C VAL A 19 -7.21 -3.64 -13.08
N TYR A 20 -7.37 -4.74 -12.34
CA TYR A 20 -7.71 -6.04 -12.93
C TYR A 20 -9.09 -6.03 -13.61
N PHE A 21 -10.09 -5.38 -13.02
CA PHE A 21 -11.39 -5.19 -13.66
C PHE A 21 -11.28 -4.33 -14.92
N VAL A 22 -10.60 -3.18 -14.84
CA VAL A 22 -10.42 -2.29 -15.99
C VAL A 22 -9.70 -3.02 -17.13
N ASN A 23 -8.61 -3.73 -16.83
CA ASN A 23 -7.87 -4.50 -17.83
C ASN A 23 -8.73 -5.63 -18.43
N TYR A 24 -9.55 -6.30 -17.62
CA TYR A 24 -10.47 -7.33 -18.11
C TYR A 24 -11.53 -6.73 -19.05
N PHE A 25 -12.16 -5.60 -18.69
CA PHE A 25 -13.15 -4.94 -19.54
C PHE A 25 -12.55 -4.43 -20.85
N ILE A 26 -11.34 -3.86 -20.82
CA ILE A 26 -10.63 -3.45 -22.03
C ILE A 26 -10.31 -4.68 -22.89
N ALA A 27 -9.85 -5.77 -22.27
CA ALA A 27 -9.51 -6.99 -22.98
C ALA A 27 -10.71 -7.63 -23.70
N LEU A 28 -11.92 -7.48 -23.16
CA LEU A 28 -13.17 -7.99 -23.77
C LEU A 28 -13.63 -7.19 -25.00
N GLN A 29 -13.10 -5.98 -25.24
CA GLN A 29 -13.54 -5.15 -26.38
C GLN A 29 -12.94 -5.57 -27.72
N GLY A 30 -11.93 -6.45 -27.73
CA GLY A 30 -11.30 -6.91 -28.95
C GLY A 30 -10.63 -8.27 -28.81
N ASP A 31 -10.25 -8.86 -29.94
CA ASP A 31 -9.57 -10.15 -29.97
C ASP A 31 -8.14 -10.07 -29.42
N GLN A 32 -7.53 -11.23 -29.19
CA GLN A 32 -6.15 -11.32 -28.66
C GLN A 32 -5.14 -10.52 -29.49
N MET A 33 -5.32 -10.46 -30.81
CA MET A 33 -4.48 -9.68 -31.73
C MET A 33 -4.64 -8.17 -31.49
N TRP A 34 -5.88 -7.70 -31.30
CA TRP A 34 -6.16 -6.30 -30.97
C TRP A 34 -5.57 -5.91 -29.61
N ASN A 35 -5.65 -6.80 -28.63
CA ASN A 35 -5.05 -6.57 -27.30
C ASN A 35 -3.52 -6.40 -27.37
N GLN A 36 -2.86 -7.15 -28.26
CA GLN A 36 -1.41 -7.05 -28.48
C GLN A 36 -1.01 -5.80 -29.28
N GLU A 37 -1.80 -5.37 -30.26
CA GLU A 37 -1.48 -4.19 -31.07
C GLU A 37 -1.86 -2.87 -30.37
N SER A 38 -3.05 -2.82 -29.76
CA SER A 38 -3.65 -1.56 -29.28
C SER A 38 -4.24 -1.64 -27.87
N GLY A 39 -4.78 -2.78 -27.44
CA GLY A 39 -5.46 -2.89 -26.13
C GLY A 39 -4.56 -2.59 -24.94
N TRP A 40 -3.29 -3.01 -24.97
CA TRP A 40 -2.32 -2.67 -23.90
C TRP A 40 -2.13 -1.17 -23.71
N ARG A 41 -2.23 -0.37 -24.79
CA ARG A 41 -2.10 1.10 -24.73
C ARG A 41 -3.24 1.72 -23.94
N TRP A 42 -4.45 1.18 -24.08
CA TRP A 42 -5.63 1.60 -23.31
C TRP A 42 -5.56 1.13 -21.87
N MET A 43 -5.01 -0.06 -21.61
CA MET A 43 -4.77 -0.54 -20.23
C MET A 43 -3.84 0.41 -19.48
N PHE A 44 -2.69 0.77 -20.07
CA PHE A 44 -1.79 1.78 -19.49
C PHE A 44 -2.42 3.18 -19.45
N GLY A 45 -3.10 3.58 -20.51
CA GLY A 45 -3.77 4.89 -20.59
C GLY A 45 -4.84 5.08 -19.52
N SER A 46 -5.49 4.00 -19.07
CA SER A 46 -6.49 4.05 -18.02
C SER A 46 -5.95 4.52 -16.67
N GLU A 47 -4.65 4.32 -16.40
CA GLU A 47 -3.97 4.80 -15.18
C GLU A 47 -3.87 6.34 -15.14
N ALA A 48 -3.91 7.00 -16.30
CA ALA A 48 -3.90 8.46 -16.36
C ALA A 48 -5.10 9.07 -15.62
N LEU A 49 -6.25 8.39 -15.58
CA LEU A 49 -7.45 8.87 -14.90
C LEU A 49 -7.26 8.99 -13.38
N PRO A 50 -6.89 7.94 -12.62
CA PRO A 50 -6.61 8.06 -11.20
C PRO A 50 -5.39 8.95 -10.91
N ALA A 51 -4.38 8.99 -11.79
CA ALA A 51 -3.22 9.87 -11.62
C ALA A 51 -3.61 11.35 -11.72
N LEU A 52 -4.42 11.74 -12.72
CA LEU A 52 -4.95 13.10 -12.85
C LEU A 52 -5.88 13.46 -11.70
N LEU A 53 -6.72 12.52 -11.27
CA LEU A 53 -7.59 12.72 -10.11
C LEU A 53 -6.77 12.97 -8.84
N LEU A 54 -5.71 12.20 -8.61
CA LEU A 54 -4.79 12.41 -7.49
C LEU A 54 -4.09 13.77 -7.60
N LEU A 55 -3.64 14.17 -8.79
CA LEU A 55 -3.02 15.46 -9.02
C LEU A 55 -3.97 16.63 -8.70
N VAL A 56 -5.22 16.54 -9.13
CA VAL A 56 -6.25 17.54 -8.83
C VAL A 56 -6.54 17.57 -7.33
N LEU A 57 -6.69 16.41 -6.69
CA LEU A 57 -6.93 16.32 -5.25
C LEU A 57 -5.78 16.89 -4.42
N LEU A 58 -4.54 16.77 -4.88
CA LEU A 58 -3.36 17.29 -4.19
C LEU A 58 -3.45 18.80 -3.96
N PHE A 59 -4.07 19.57 -4.87
CA PHE A 59 -4.27 21.02 -4.68
C PHE A 59 -5.22 21.37 -3.53
N PHE A 60 -6.03 20.42 -3.05
CA PHE A 60 -6.94 20.61 -1.92
C PHE A 60 -6.41 20.03 -0.61
N VAL A 61 -5.33 19.25 -0.65
CA VAL A 61 -4.74 18.63 0.54
C VAL A 61 -3.84 19.66 1.24
N PRO A 62 -4.08 19.97 2.52
CA PRO A 62 -3.24 20.90 3.26
C PRO A 62 -1.84 20.31 3.47
N GLU A 63 -0.83 21.17 3.58
CA GLU A 63 0.53 20.74 3.88
C GLU A 63 0.61 20.03 5.24
N SER A 64 1.58 19.11 5.37
CA SER A 64 1.82 18.38 6.61
C SER A 64 2.14 19.34 7.76
N PRO A 65 1.38 19.32 8.88
CA PRO A 65 1.66 20.16 10.06
C PRO A 65 3.07 19.99 10.61
N ARG A 66 3.62 18.77 10.48
CA ARG A 66 5.00 18.46 10.87
C ARG A 66 6.02 19.17 9.98
N TRP A 67 5.80 19.21 8.67
CA TRP A 67 6.67 19.93 7.73
C TRP A 67 6.59 21.44 7.94
N LEU A 68 5.39 21.99 8.12
CA LEU A 68 5.18 23.42 8.43
C LEU A 68 5.90 23.83 9.71
N THR A 69 5.82 23.01 10.76
CA THR A 69 6.51 23.26 12.04
C THR A 69 8.03 23.26 11.86
N LYS A 70 8.57 22.35 11.04
CA LYS A 70 10.01 22.30 10.69
C LYS A 70 10.49 23.55 9.93
N GLN A 71 9.61 24.17 9.13
CA GLN A 71 9.89 25.42 8.40
C GLN A 71 9.63 26.68 9.22
N ASN A 72 9.50 26.57 10.55
CA ASN A 72 9.13 27.67 11.46
C ASN A 72 7.73 28.29 11.21
N ARG A 73 6.88 27.67 10.40
CA ARG A 73 5.48 28.07 10.13
C ARG A 73 4.51 27.44 11.13
N SER A 74 4.78 27.63 12.43
CA SER A 74 4.01 26.98 13.52
C SER A 74 2.54 27.42 13.59
N ASN A 75 2.22 28.66 13.19
CA ASN A 75 0.86 29.18 13.28
C ASN A 75 -0.07 28.47 12.27
N GLU A 76 0.42 28.24 11.05
CA GLU A 76 -0.32 27.51 10.01
C GLU A 76 -0.47 26.03 10.37
N ALA A 77 0.56 25.43 10.96
CA ALA A 77 0.47 24.07 11.50
C ALA A 77 -0.62 23.97 12.58
N LEU A 78 -0.74 24.97 13.46
CA LEU A 78 -1.77 25.01 14.51
C LEU A 78 -3.17 25.13 13.92
N GLU A 79 -3.36 25.96 12.89
CA GLU A 79 -4.65 26.14 12.21
C GLU A 79 -5.12 24.82 11.57
N ILE A 80 -4.23 24.12 10.85
CA ILE A 80 -4.52 22.83 10.25
C ILE A 80 -4.84 21.77 11.32
N LEU A 81 -4.04 21.68 12.39
CA LEU A 81 -4.29 20.74 13.49
C LEU A 81 -5.61 21.03 14.19
N THR A 82 -5.95 22.31 14.38
CA THR A 82 -7.20 22.74 15.02
C THR A 82 -8.42 22.31 14.19
N ARG A 83 -8.31 22.35 12.86
CA ARG A 83 -9.38 21.92 11.95
C ARG A 83 -9.64 20.41 11.99
N VAL A 84 -8.63 19.59 12.30
CA VAL A 84 -8.73 18.12 12.29
C VAL A 84 -9.24 17.59 13.63
N ASP A 85 -8.63 18.00 14.75
CA ASP A 85 -8.84 17.38 16.07
C ASP A 85 -9.21 18.39 17.18
N GLY A 86 -9.39 19.67 16.85
CA GLY A 86 -9.79 20.74 17.79
C GLY A 86 -8.62 21.47 18.46
N ALA A 87 -8.92 22.64 19.06
CA ALA A 87 -7.91 23.61 19.49
C ALA A 87 -7.00 23.13 20.64
N GLU A 88 -7.54 22.37 21.60
CA GLU A 88 -6.78 21.86 22.75
C GLU A 88 -5.83 20.73 22.34
N TYR A 89 -6.28 19.82 21.47
CA TYR A 89 -5.44 18.76 20.93
C TYR A 89 -4.34 19.32 20.02
N ALA A 90 -4.69 20.32 19.20
CA ALA A 90 -3.75 20.98 18.29
C ALA A 90 -2.53 21.59 18.99
N LYS A 91 -2.74 22.27 20.14
CA LYS A 91 -1.63 22.84 20.93
C LYS A 91 -0.73 21.75 21.49
N THR A 92 -1.32 20.68 22.01
CA THR A 92 -0.60 19.55 22.61
C THR A 92 0.23 18.81 21.55
N GLU A 93 -0.38 18.49 20.41
CA GLU A 93 0.28 17.82 19.29
C GLU A 93 1.40 18.69 18.69
N LEU A 94 1.18 20.00 18.55
CA LEU A 94 2.20 20.92 18.04
C LEU A 94 3.42 21.02 18.97
N LEU A 95 3.21 20.99 20.29
CA LEU A 95 4.32 20.90 21.26
C LEU A 95 5.08 19.58 21.12
N GLY A 96 4.36 18.45 20.99
CA GLY A 96 4.97 17.14 20.76
C GLY A 96 5.78 17.08 19.46
N ILE A 97 5.28 17.70 18.38
CA ILE A 97 6.00 17.81 17.10
C ILE A 97 7.28 18.64 17.27
N LYS A 98 7.22 19.78 17.96
CA LYS A 98 8.40 20.63 18.21
C LYS A 98 9.46 19.90 19.02
N ASP A 99 9.05 19.22 20.08
CA ASP A 99 9.96 18.45 20.93
C ASP A 99 10.62 17.31 20.16
N ALA A 100 9.84 16.56 19.37
CA ALA A 100 10.37 15.52 18.50
C ALA A 100 11.35 16.06 17.45
N LEU A 101 11.06 17.22 16.84
CA LEU A 101 11.96 17.86 15.87
C LEU A 101 13.26 18.37 16.53
N ALA A 102 13.19 18.86 17.77
CA ALA A 102 14.37 19.30 18.52
C ALA A 102 15.32 18.14 18.86
N HIS A 103 14.78 16.94 19.06
CA HIS A 103 15.53 15.73 19.37
C HIS A 103 15.82 14.86 18.14
N GLU A 104 15.40 15.28 16.93
CA GLU A 104 15.68 14.57 15.68
C GLU A 104 17.08 14.87 15.16
N SER A 105 18.04 14.03 15.54
CA SER A 105 19.32 13.93 14.83
C SER A 105 19.13 13.04 13.59
N GLY A 106 18.98 13.62 12.41
CA GLY A 106 18.77 12.90 11.14
C GLY A 106 19.97 12.10 10.61
N SER A 107 20.69 11.38 11.46
CA SER A 107 21.89 10.65 11.07
C SER A 107 21.60 9.16 10.87
N LEU A 108 21.78 8.68 9.64
CA LEU A 108 21.68 7.26 9.27
C LEU A 108 22.61 6.36 10.13
N LYS A 109 23.66 6.94 10.73
CA LYS A 109 24.55 6.23 11.67
C LYS A 109 23.83 5.73 12.93
N GLN A 110 22.71 6.33 13.30
CA GLN A 110 21.93 5.91 14.47
C GLN A 110 21.28 4.54 14.28
N LEU A 111 20.93 4.18 13.04
CA LEU A 111 20.36 2.88 12.71
C LEU A 111 21.33 1.72 13.01
N PHE A 112 22.64 1.99 13.03
CA PHE A 112 23.68 1.00 13.32
C PHE A 112 24.06 0.91 14.81
N GLN A 113 23.42 1.68 15.69
CA GLN A 113 23.64 1.57 17.13
C GLN A 113 23.11 0.23 17.67
N PRO A 114 23.75 -0.38 18.68
CA PRO A 114 23.46 -1.74 19.13
C PRO A 114 21.99 -2.01 19.51
N GLY A 115 21.25 -1.00 19.97
CA GLY A 115 19.80 -1.13 20.22
C GLY A 115 18.92 -1.09 18.96
N MET A 116 19.29 -0.32 17.94
CA MET A 116 18.54 -0.23 16.68
C MET A 116 18.95 -1.30 15.65
N LYS A 117 20.17 -1.84 15.74
CA LYS A 117 20.68 -2.85 14.82
C LYS A 117 19.81 -4.12 14.80
N ILE A 118 19.31 -4.56 15.95
CA ILE A 118 18.40 -5.72 16.03
C ILE A 118 17.07 -5.41 15.31
N VAL A 119 16.49 -4.23 15.55
CA VAL A 119 15.25 -3.80 14.89
C VAL A 119 15.45 -3.67 13.37
N LEU A 120 16.59 -3.13 12.95
CA LEU A 120 16.96 -3.02 11.54
C LEU A 120 17.09 -4.41 10.89
N VAL A 121 17.78 -5.35 11.53
CA VAL A 121 17.93 -6.73 11.02
C VAL A 121 16.57 -7.40 10.91
N ILE A 122 15.72 -7.30 11.94
CA ILE A 122 14.35 -7.85 11.89
C ILE A 122 13.56 -7.22 10.73
N GLY A 123 13.63 -5.90 10.56
CA GLY A 123 12.95 -5.20 9.46
C GLY A 123 13.43 -5.66 8.08
N ILE A 124 14.75 -5.82 7.89
CA ILE A 124 15.33 -6.32 6.64
C ILE A 124 14.90 -7.77 6.39
N VAL A 125 15.01 -8.65 7.38
CA VAL A 125 14.62 -10.06 7.25
C VAL A 125 13.14 -10.18 6.93
N LEU A 126 12.27 -9.41 7.60
CA LEU A 126 10.84 -9.40 7.30
C LEU A 126 10.55 -8.88 5.88
N ALA A 127 11.23 -7.83 5.43
CA ALA A 127 11.06 -7.31 4.07
C ALA A 127 11.52 -8.32 3.01
N VAL A 128 12.64 -9.01 3.25
CA VAL A 128 13.14 -10.07 2.35
C VAL A 128 12.17 -11.24 2.35
N LEU A 129 11.76 -11.74 3.51
CA LEU A 129 10.80 -12.84 3.61
C LEU A 129 9.49 -12.50 2.90
N GLN A 130 8.99 -11.27 3.05
CA GLN A 130 7.80 -10.82 2.33
C GLN A 130 7.94 -10.96 0.81
N GLN A 131 9.10 -10.64 0.23
CA GLN A 131 9.32 -10.76 -1.21
C GLN A 131 9.57 -12.21 -1.66
N VAL A 132 10.27 -13.00 -0.83
CA VAL A 132 10.59 -14.41 -1.12
C VAL A 132 9.33 -15.27 -1.20
N THR A 133 8.21 -14.86 -0.58
CA THR A 133 6.90 -15.52 -0.75
C THR A 133 6.44 -15.59 -2.20
N GLY A 134 7.04 -14.82 -3.11
CA GLY A 134 6.69 -14.86 -4.53
C GLY A 134 5.37 -14.17 -4.85
N ILE A 135 4.82 -13.37 -3.94
CA ILE A 135 3.54 -12.67 -4.16
C ILE A 135 3.56 -11.83 -5.44
N ASN A 136 4.68 -11.16 -5.74
CA ASN A 136 4.82 -10.37 -6.96
C ASN A 136 4.84 -11.23 -8.23
N VAL A 137 5.35 -12.48 -8.15
CA VAL A 137 5.32 -13.40 -9.29
C VAL A 137 3.87 -13.74 -9.64
N PHE A 138 3.05 -14.03 -8.63
CA PHE A 138 1.62 -14.24 -8.84
C PHE A 138 0.89 -12.97 -9.31
N LEU A 139 1.21 -11.79 -8.77
CA LEU A 139 0.55 -10.54 -9.16
C LEU A 139 0.86 -10.11 -10.60
N TYR A 140 2.09 -10.35 -11.08
CA TYR A 140 2.51 -9.94 -12.42
C TYR A 140 2.30 -11.01 -13.48
N PHE A 141 2.54 -12.27 -13.13
CA PHE A 141 2.49 -13.40 -14.07
C PHE A 141 1.29 -14.31 -13.84
N GLY A 142 0.37 -13.99 -12.93
CA GLY A 142 -0.82 -14.80 -12.65
C GLY A 142 -1.56 -15.21 -13.91
N THR A 143 -1.92 -14.25 -14.76
CA THR A 143 -2.58 -14.52 -16.05
C THR A 143 -1.78 -15.46 -16.94
N GLU A 144 -0.47 -15.30 -17.01
CA GLU A 144 0.41 -16.14 -17.85
C GLU A 144 0.54 -17.57 -17.29
N ILE A 145 0.64 -17.71 -15.96
CA ILE A 145 0.66 -19.00 -15.27
C ILE A 145 -0.65 -19.75 -15.55
N PHE A 146 -1.79 -19.07 -15.43
CA PHE A 146 -3.10 -19.66 -15.73
C PHE A 146 -3.27 -20.04 -17.20
N LYS A 147 -2.77 -19.22 -18.14
CA LYS A 147 -2.72 -19.56 -19.57
C LYS A 147 -1.88 -20.80 -19.84
N LYS A 148 -0.68 -20.90 -19.24
CA LYS A 148 0.22 -22.06 -19.41
C LYS A 148 -0.35 -23.35 -18.84
N MET A 149 -1.26 -23.27 -17.87
CA MET A 149 -2.00 -24.43 -17.35
C MET A 149 -3.17 -24.87 -18.24
N GLY A 150 -3.34 -24.26 -19.42
CA GLY A 150 -4.37 -24.63 -20.40
C GLY A 150 -5.68 -23.86 -20.27
N SER A 151 -5.73 -22.78 -19.48
CA SER A 151 -6.91 -21.91 -19.43
C SER A 151 -6.93 -20.97 -20.64
N ASP A 152 -8.10 -20.85 -21.28
CA ASP A 152 -8.34 -19.86 -22.34
C ASP A 152 -8.04 -18.43 -21.84
N THR A 153 -7.67 -17.51 -22.74
CA THR A 153 -7.21 -16.15 -22.38
C THR A 153 -8.22 -15.40 -21.52
N ASN A 154 -9.52 -15.53 -21.84
CA ASN A 154 -10.59 -14.91 -21.06
C ASN A 154 -10.75 -15.55 -19.68
N ALA A 155 -10.57 -16.87 -19.58
CA ALA A 155 -10.61 -17.61 -18.32
C ALA A 155 -9.42 -17.24 -17.42
N ALA A 156 -8.22 -17.07 -17.98
CA ALA A 156 -7.02 -16.68 -17.23
C ALA A 156 -7.11 -15.25 -16.66
N LEU A 157 -7.71 -14.32 -17.41
CA LEU A 157 -7.97 -12.97 -16.91
C LEU A 157 -9.01 -13.00 -15.78
N LEU A 158 -10.09 -13.77 -15.94
CA LEU A 158 -11.12 -13.93 -14.90
C LEU A 158 -10.54 -14.58 -13.63
N GLN A 159 -9.68 -15.58 -13.76
CA GLN A 159 -8.98 -16.19 -12.63
C GLN A 159 -8.06 -15.18 -11.91
N THR A 160 -7.42 -14.27 -12.65
CA THR A 160 -6.61 -13.20 -12.05
C THR A 160 -7.46 -12.20 -11.27
N VAL A 161 -8.65 -11.86 -11.77
CA VAL A 161 -9.64 -11.06 -11.02
C VAL A 161 -10.06 -11.78 -9.73
N ILE A 162 -10.33 -13.10 -9.79
CA ILE A 162 -10.65 -13.90 -8.59
C ILE A 162 -9.51 -13.85 -7.57
N VAL A 163 -8.26 -13.99 -7.99
CA VAL A 163 -7.09 -13.85 -7.10
C VAL A 163 -7.07 -12.47 -6.43
N GLY A 164 -7.37 -11.41 -7.18
CA GLY A 164 -7.51 -10.06 -6.63
C GLY A 164 -8.60 -9.95 -5.56
N VAL A 165 -9.79 -10.53 -5.81
CA VAL A 165 -10.91 -10.55 -4.85
C VAL A 165 -10.56 -11.33 -3.58
N VAL A 166 -9.93 -12.49 -3.73
CA VAL A 166 -9.46 -13.31 -2.60
C VAL A 166 -8.44 -12.50 -1.79
N ASN A 167 -7.46 -11.87 -2.45
CA ASN A 167 -6.45 -11.05 -1.77
C ASN A 167 -7.08 -9.88 -0.98
N LEU A 168 -8.05 -9.17 -1.56
CA LEU A 168 -8.76 -8.10 -0.86
C LEU A 168 -9.54 -8.62 0.35
N SER A 169 -10.24 -9.73 0.18
CA SER A 169 -11.04 -10.36 1.25
C SER A 169 -10.14 -10.79 2.43
N PHE A 170 -9.03 -11.48 2.14
CA PHE A 170 -8.06 -11.87 3.16
C PHE A 170 -7.35 -10.66 3.78
N THR A 171 -7.12 -9.58 3.03
CA THR A 171 -6.55 -8.34 3.57
C THR A 171 -7.49 -7.71 4.60
N ILE A 172 -8.80 -7.66 4.34
CA ILE A 172 -9.80 -7.16 5.29
C ILE A 172 -9.83 -8.03 6.55
N ILE A 173 -9.86 -9.36 6.38
CA ILE A 173 -9.81 -10.32 7.50
C ILE A 173 -8.52 -10.13 8.30
N ALA A 174 -7.37 -9.98 7.63
CA ALA A 174 -6.08 -9.79 8.28
C ALA A 174 -6.05 -8.49 9.09
N ILE A 175 -6.56 -7.38 8.55
CA ILE A 175 -6.65 -6.10 9.28
C ILE A 175 -7.47 -6.28 10.57
N TRP A 176 -8.64 -6.90 10.48
CA TRP A 176 -9.49 -7.16 11.64
C TRP A 176 -8.82 -8.10 12.65
N MET A 177 -8.13 -9.13 12.16
CA MET A 177 -7.44 -10.12 12.99
C MET A 177 -6.19 -9.55 13.67
N VAL A 178 -5.45 -8.65 13.01
CA VAL A 178 -4.26 -7.98 13.58
C VAL A 178 -4.60 -7.24 14.85
N ASP A 179 -5.75 -6.54 14.87
CA ASP A 179 -6.18 -5.76 16.02
C ASP A 179 -6.61 -6.67 17.20
N ARG A 180 -7.02 -7.92 16.94
CA ARG A 180 -7.49 -8.87 17.96
C ARG A 180 -6.42 -9.83 18.47
N LEU A 181 -5.60 -10.40 17.58
CA LEU A 181 -4.58 -11.41 17.91
C LEU A 181 -3.17 -10.83 18.04
N GLY A 182 -2.97 -9.58 17.58
CA GLY A 182 -1.65 -8.98 17.48
C GLY A 182 -0.87 -9.42 16.23
N ARG A 183 0.23 -8.72 15.94
CA ARG A 183 0.98 -8.85 14.68
C ARG A 183 1.83 -10.11 14.59
N LYS A 184 2.46 -10.52 15.69
CA LYS A 184 3.44 -11.62 15.72
C LYS A 184 2.81 -12.99 15.45
N PRO A 185 1.67 -13.37 16.06
CA PRO A 185 1.02 -14.65 15.76
C PRO A 185 0.55 -14.74 14.31
N LEU A 186 0.01 -13.65 13.76
CA LEU A 186 -0.49 -13.63 12.39
C LEU A 186 0.64 -13.85 11.37
N MET A 187 1.80 -13.23 11.58
CA MET A 187 2.98 -13.46 10.74
C MET A 187 3.45 -14.92 10.78
N ILE A 188 3.44 -15.55 11.96
CA ILE A 188 3.87 -16.96 12.10
C ILE A 188 2.90 -17.89 11.37
N ILE A 189 1.59 -17.69 11.55
CA ILE A 189 0.56 -18.52 10.89
C ILE A 189 0.63 -18.35 9.36
N GLY A 190 0.76 -17.11 8.87
CA GLY A 190 0.86 -16.82 7.44
C GLY A 190 2.12 -17.45 6.81
N SER A 191 3.28 -17.31 7.45
CA SER A 191 4.52 -17.91 6.97
C SER A 191 4.50 -19.44 7.04
N ALA A 192 3.90 -20.04 8.08
CA ALA A 192 3.74 -21.48 8.19
C ALA A 192 2.81 -22.03 7.09
N GLY A 193 1.70 -21.33 6.80
CA GLY A 193 0.79 -21.70 5.71
C GLY A 193 1.48 -21.66 4.34
N MET A 194 2.22 -20.58 4.05
CA MET A 194 2.99 -20.46 2.80
C MET A 194 4.12 -21.48 2.71
N GLY A 195 4.76 -21.86 3.82
CA GLY A 195 5.82 -22.86 3.81
C GLY A 195 5.35 -24.31 3.65
N LEU A 196 4.07 -24.59 3.91
CA LEU A 196 3.45 -25.91 3.73
C LEU A 196 2.83 -26.11 2.33
N SER A 197 2.65 -25.03 1.58
CA SER A 197 2.01 -25.01 0.24
C SER A 197 3.05 -25.16 -0.87
#